data_AF-A0A8T3RI98-F1
#
_entry.id   AF-A0A8T3RI98-F1
#
_cell.length_a   1.000
_cell.length_b   1.000
_cell.length_c   1.000
_cell.angle_alpha   90.00
_cell.angle_beta   90.00
_cell.angle_gamma   90.00
#
_symmetry.space_group_name_H-M   'P 1'
#
loop_
_entity.id
_entity.type
_entity.pdbx_description
1 polymer ?
#
loop_
_entity_poly.entity_id
_entity_poly.type
_entity_poly.pdbx_seq_one_letter_code
_entity_poly.pdbx_strand_id
1 'polypeptide(L)' 'MLDDKTIQSAVARLVAAATSLSQVILFGSYARGTADEGSDLDLLVMQQEIPNKADEYTVPPRRKDGR' A
#
# COMPACT_ATOMS: atom_id res chain seq x y z
N MET A 1 17.18 1.48 3.40
CA MET A 1 16.14 1.93 4.35
C MET A 1 15.29 2.99 3.68
N LEU A 2 13.96 2.87 3.75
CA LEU A 2 13.04 3.88 3.17
C LEU A 2 13.06 5.14 4.03
N ASP A 3 13.07 6.30 3.38
CA ASP A 3 12.92 7.59 4.06
C ASP A 3 11.45 8.02 4.12
N ASP A 4 11.15 8.97 5.02
CA ASP A 4 9.80 9.51 5.20
C ASP A 4 9.22 10.04 3.89
N LYS A 5 10.04 10.64 3.02
CA LYS A 5 9.58 11.16 1.72
C LYS A 5 9.08 10.05 0.80
N THR A 6 9.75 8.90 0.81
CA THR A 6 9.37 7.73 0.02
C THR A 6 8.10 7.11 0.58
N ILE A 7 7.97 7.01 1.91
CA ILE A 7 6.75 6.52 2.57
C ILE A 7 5.57 7.45 2.25
N GLN A 8 5.74 8.77 2.37
CA GLN A 8 4.70 9.75 2.01
C GLN A 8 4.31 9.67 0.53
N SER A 9 5.28 9.44 -0.36
CA SER A 9 5.00 9.26 -1.79
C SER A 9 4.19 7.99 -2.06
N ALA A 10 4.44 6.90 -1.32
CA ALA A 10 3.64 5.68 -1.41
C ALA A 10 2.21 5.92 -0.92
N VAL A 11 2.03 6.61 0.21
CA VAL A 11 0.70 6.99 0.72
C VAL A 11 -0.04 7.87 -0.29
N ALA A 12 0.61 8.87 -0.87
CA ALA A 12 -0.02 9.74 -1.87
C ALA A 12 -0.52 8.97 -3.10
N ARG A 13 0.22 7.94 -3.55
CA ARG A 13 -0.21 7.07 -4.65
C ARG A 13 -1.42 6.22 -4.28
N LEU A 14 -1.47 5.70 -3.04
CA LEU A 14 -2.64 4.97 -2.55
C LEU A 14 -3.88 5.86 -2.48
N VAL A 15 -3.73 7.10 -1.98
CA VAL A 15 -4.81 8.10 -1.94
C VAL A 15 -5.32 8.42 -3.34
N ALA A 16 -4.42 8.59 -4.31
CA ALA A 16 -4.81 8.89 -5.69
C ALA A 16 -5.51 7.71 -6.40
N ALA A 17 -5.21 6.47 -6.01
CA ALA A 17 -5.79 5.28 -6.62
C ALA A 17 -7.12 4.87 -5.99
N ALA A 18 -7.35 5.17 -4.71
CA ALA A 18 -8.53 4.76 -3.98
C ALA A 18 -9.68 5.79 -4.12
N THR A 19 -10.86 5.32 -4.50
CA THR A 19 -12.03 6.18 -4.76
C THR A 19 -12.70 6.70 -3.48
N SER A 20 -12.61 5.96 -2.37
CA SER A 20 -13.32 6.24 -1.11
C SER A 20 -12.42 6.05 0.12
N LEU A 21 -11.15 6.44 0.00
CA LEU A 21 -10.17 6.28 1.08
C LEU A 21 -10.51 7.16 2.29
N SER A 22 -10.60 6.53 3.46
CA SER A 22 -10.88 7.21 4.72
C SER A 22 -9.60 7.48 5.51
N GLN A 23 -8.69 6.50 5.51
CA GLN A 23 -7.52 6.56 6.38
C GLN A 23 -6.44 5.59 5.91
N VAL A 24 -5.19 5.97 6.10
CA VAL A 24 -4.01 5.10 5.95
C VAL A 24 -3.25 5.11 7.28
N ILE A 25 -2.96 3.93 7.81
CA ILE A 25 -2.18 3.76 9.04
C ILE A 25 -0.88 3.05 8.68
N LEU A 26 0.26 3.68 9.01
CA LEU A 26 1.56 3.02 9.02
C LEU A 26 1.71 2.20 10.29
N PHE A 27 2.05 0.92 10.14
CA PHE A 27 2.36 0.05 11.27
C PHE A 27 3.65 -0.73 11.00
N GLY A 28 3.95 -1.74 11.82
CA GLY A 28 5.13 -2.58 11.60
C GLY A 28 6.45 -1.94 12.07
N SER A 29 7.56 -2.35 11.44
CA SER A 29 8.92 -1.95 11.84
C SER A 29 9.19 -0.46 11.58
N TYR A 30 8.68 0.08 10.47
CA TYR A 30 8.80 1.50 10.13
C TYR A 30 8.06 2.41 11.11
N ALA A 31 6.87 2.03 11.58
CA ALA A 31 6.16 2.79 12.61
C ALA A 31 6.88 2.78 13.97
N ARG A 32 7.60 1.69 14.26
CA ARG A 32 8.33 1.49 15.53
C ARG A 32 9.76 2.04 15.50
N GLY A 33 10.25 2.53 14.37
CA GLY A 33 11.65 2.94 14.20
C GLY A 33 12.66 1.79 14.28
N THR A 34 12.22 0.56 14.00
CA THR A 34 13.04 -0.67 14.08
C THR A 34 13.29 -1.28 12.69
N ALA A 35 12.91 -0.57 11.62
CA ALA A 35 13.12 -1.02 10.25
C ALA A 35 14.60 -1.01 9.87
N ASP A 36 14.99 -2.01 9.11
CA ASP A 36 16.31 -2.16 8.48
C ASP A 36 16.19 -2.20 6.95
N GLU A 37 17.29 -2.53 6.27
CA GLU A 37 17.35 -2.57 4.80
C GLU A 37 16.51 -3.70 4.19
N GLY A 38 16.23 -4.77 4.94
CA GLY A 38 15.40 -5.89 4.51
C GLY A 38 13.93 -5.76 4.91
N SER A 39 13.56 -4.70 5.62
CA SER A 39 12.23 -4.52 6.16
C SER A 39 11.22 -4.10 5.10
N ASP A 40 10.08 -4.80 5.06
CA ASP A 40 8.90 -4.43 4.27
C ASP A 40 8.19 -3.19 4.85
N LEU A 41 7.32 -2.58 4.03
CA LEU A 41 6.48 -1.45 4.42
C LEU A 41 5.04 -1.90 4.65
N ASP A 42 4.58 -1.83 5.90
CA ASP A 42 3.25 -2.25 6.31
C ASP A 42 2.26 -1.07 6.38
N LEU A 43 1.21 -1.10 5.56
CA LEU A 43 0.15 -0.08 5.52
C LEU A 43 -1.23 -0.71 5.67
N LEU A 44 -2.04 -0.18 6.58
CA LEU A 44 -3.45 -0.51 6.69
C LEU A 44 -4.26 0.60 6.03
N VAL A 45 -5.02 0.23 5.00
CA VAL A 45 -5.82 1.14 4.18
C VAL A 45 -7.29 0.90 4.50
N MET A 46 -7.97 1.95 4.98
CA MET A 46 -9.40 1.90 5.32
C MET A 46 -10.19 2.73 4.32
N GLN A 47 -11.16 2.10 3.66
CA GLN A 47 -12.07 2.73 2.70
C GLN A 47 -13.49 2.77 3.27
N GLN A 48 -14.25 3.85 3.00
CA GLN A 48 -15.63 3.99 3.53
C GLN A 48 -16.57 2.99 2.87
N GLU A 49 -16.35 2.75 1.58
CA GLU A 49 -17.09 1.78 0.80
C GLU A 49 -16.10 0.95 0.00
N ILE A 50 -16.23 -0.37 0.09
CA ILE A 50 -15.51 -1.30 -0.79
C ILE A 50 -16.55 -1.85 -1.77
N PRO A 51 -16.79 -1.17 -2.91
CA PRO A 51 -17.91 -1.49 -3.80
C PRO A 51 -17.81 -2.91 -4.38
N ASN A 52 -16.60 -3.45 -4.56
CA ASN A 52 -16.40 -4.84 -4.94
C ASN A 52 -15.11 -5.40 -4.30
N LYS A 53 -15.25 -6.22 -3.26
CA LYS A 53 -14.09 -6.87 -2.60
C LYS A 53 -13.30 -7.76 -3.56
N ALA A 54 -13.96 -8.42 -4.52
CA ALA A 54 -13.29 -9.34 -5.43
C ALA A 54 -12.32 -8.61 -6.37
N ASP A 55 -12.70 -7.43 -6.88
CA ASP A 55 -11.84 -6.66 -7.79
C ASP A 55 -10.59 -6.12 -7.10
N GLU A 56 -10.65 -5.88 -5.79
CA GLU A 56 -9.52 -5.37 -5.00
C GLU A 56 -8.48 -6.45 -4.66
N TYR A 57 -8.91 -7.71 -4.48
CA TYR A 57 -8.02 -8.84 -4.19
C TYR A 57 -7.61 -9.66 -5.44
N THR A 58 -8.19 -9.38 -6.61
CA THR A 58 -7.81 -10.09 -7.84
C THR A 58 -6.52 -9.51 -8.38
N VAL A 59 -5.41 -10.18 -8.07
CA VAL A 59 -4.10 -9.95 -8.69
C VAL A 59 -4.31 -9.89 -10.21
N PRO A 60 -3.97 -8.79 -10.90
CA PRO A 60 -4.07 -8.76 -12.36
C PRO A 60 -3.22 -9.91 -12.90
N PRO A 61 -3.73 -10.69 -13.87
CA PRO A 61 -2.98 -11.83 -14.39
C PRO A 61 -1.62 -11.32 -14.85
N ARG A 62 -0.54 -11.86 -14.25
CA ARG A 62 0.81 -11.58 -14.71
C ARG A 62 0.81 -11.85 -16.20
N ARG A 63 1.03 -10.81 -17.01
CA ARG A 63 1.31 -11.00 -18.43
C ARG A 63 2.52 -11.91 -18.48
N LYS A 64 2.32 -13.16 -18.85
CA LYS A 64 3.38 -13.95 -19.42
C LYS A 64 3.61 -13.31 -20.77
N ASP A 65 4.59 -12.40 -20.84
CA ASP A 65 5.22 -12.06 -22.11
C ASP A 65 5.94 -13.31 -22.60
N GLY A 66 5.16 -14.17 -23.25
CA GLY A 66 5.73 -15.16 -24.14
C GLY A 66 6.37 -14.42 -25.30
N ARG A 67 7.68 -14.17 -25.19
CA ARG A 67 8.70 -14.34 -26.24
C ARG A 67 10.10 -14.10 -25.70
#